data_AF-A0A2Z3HDY0-F1
#
_entry.id   AF-A0A2Z3HDY0-F1
#
_cell.length_a   1.000
_cell.length_b   1.000
_cell.length_c   1.000
_cell.angle_alpha   90.00
_cell.angle_beta   90.00
_cell.angle_gamma   90.00
#
_symmetry.space_group_name_H-M   'P 1'
#
loop_
_entity.id
_entity.type
_entity.pdbx_description
1 polymer ?
#
loop_
_entity_poly.entity_id
_entity_poly.type
_entity_poly.pdbx_seq_one_letter_code
_entity_poly.pdbx_strand_id
1 'polypeptide(L)'
;MNDPWLDPRTAYVHVPFCAHHCGYCDFAVTAGQDHLIELYLEAVGAELAGLREPRPVESLFIGGGTPTHLSADQLRRLIETVTRWLPPGRGAGREFSIEANPDSLTEEKTAVMAALGVNRVSVGVQSFRPESLAALDRRHAPEHIGRAVDAVRKHIPVVSFDLIFGAPGSTIEGWRADLDAALAFDPQHVSTYGLTYEKGTPLWKRQTRGLVEAVPEDTELAMYEHAMDRLAAAGFEHYEISNFARPGYRCRHNERYWANDAYYGFGVGAARYVNGSRELNVRDTKLYIRKALGGEDVTFQRETLEPRARAFETLATQLRRADGIDRVPFRAQTGFDLDALAPVALALFRDHGIVTDDGHRVRLTRRGKCVADAAVAELLKESDGLVD
;
A
#
# COMPACT_ATOMS: atom_id res chain seq x y z
N MET A 1 13.91 -16.39 -19.31
CA MET A 1 12.92 -16.01 -18.29
C MET A 1 12.82 -14.51 -18.36
N ASN A 2 11.62 -13.95 -18.52
CA ASN A 2 11.45 -12.51 -18.53
C ASN A 2 11.87 -11.93 -17.16
N ASP A 3 12.55 -10.80 -17.19
CA ASP A 3 13.00 -10.12 -15.99
C ASP A 3 11.78 -9.58 -15.19
N PRO A 4 11.63 -9.92 -13.90
CA PRO A 4 10.46 -9.51 -13.08
C PRO A 4 10.24 -8.00 -12.99
N TRP A 5 11.29 -7.21 -13.24
CA TRP A 5 11.24 -5.75 -13.25
C TRP A 5 10.69 -5.16 -14.56
N LEU A 6 10.49 -5.99 -15.59
CA LEU A 6 9.87 -5.61 -16.87
C LEU A 6 8.51 -6.26 -17.08
N ASP A 7 8.39 -7.54 -16.71
CA ASP A 7 7.19 -8.35 -16.95
C ASP A 7 6.39 -8.55 -15.65
N PRO A 8 5.18 -7.97 -15.54
CA PRO A 8 4.42 -7.98 -14.31
C PRO A 8 4.06 -9.38 -13.81
N ARG A 9 4.28 -9.60 -12.51
CA ARG A 9 3.82 -10.80 -11.80
C ARG A 9 2.81 -10.50 -10.69
N THR A 10 2.48 -9.25 -10.52
CA THR A 10 1.53 -8.76 -9.51
C THR A 10 0.55 -7.80 -10.17
N ALA A 11 -0.66 -7.72 -9.62
CA ALA A 11 -1.69 -6.82 -10.11
C ALA A 11 -2.40 -6.11 -8.97
N TYR A 12 -2.73 -4.84 -9.22
CA TYR A 12 -3.60 -4.02 -8.39
C TYR A 12 -4.88 -3.66 -9.17
N VAL A 13 -6.03 -3.76 -8.51
CA VAL A 13 -7.30 -3.27 -9.03
C VAL A 13 -7.89 -2.29 -8.02
N HIS A 14 -8.04 -1.03 -8.44
CA HIS A 14 -8.64 0.00 -7.61
C HIS A 14 -10.17 -0.16 -7.58
N VAL A 15 -10.81 0.13 -6.45
CA VAL A 15 -12.26 0.29 -6.31
C VAL A 15 -12.51 1.59 -5.57
N PRO A 16 -13.09 2.64 -6.19
CA PRO A 16 -13.10 3.98 -5.63
C PRO A 16 -14.17 4.20 -4.56
N PHE A 17 -15.15 3.30 -4.44
CA PHE A 17 -16.36 3.58 -3.68
C PHE A 17 -16.14 3.50 -2.18
N CYS A 18 -16.59 4.52 -1.46
CA CYS A 18 -16.60 4.58 -0.01
C CYS A 18 -17.95 5.08 0.49
N ALA A 19 -18.39 4.58 1.65
CA ALA A 19 -19.51 5.17 2.38
C ALA A 19 -19.21 6.64 2.78
N HIS A 20 -17.95 6.97 3.05
CA HIS A 20 -17.49 8.31 3.41
C HIS A 20 -16.06 8.58 2.96
N HIS A 21 -15.77 9.82 2.55
CA HIS A 21 -14.40 10.27 2.25
C HIS A 21 -13.73 10.77 3.54
N CYS A 22 -12.80 9.98 4.08
CA CYS A 22 -12.05 10.33 5.29
C CYS A 22 -11.14 11.54 5.02
N GLY A 23 -11.02 12.46 5.97
CA GLY A 23 -10.38 13.76 5.76
C GLY A 23 -8.89 13.71 5.45
N TYR A 24 -8.20 12.63 5.80
CA TYR A 24 -6.78 12.39 5.53
C TYR A 24 -6.51 11.67 4.20
N CYS A 25 -7.54 11.06 3.59
CA CYS A 25 -7.35 10.11 2.51
C CYS A 25 -7.15 10.81 1.15
N ASP A 26 -6.00 10.56 0.51
CA ASP A 26 -5.67 11.02 -0.85
C ASP A 26 -5.83 9.92 -1.92
N PHE A 27 -6.57 8.84 -1.65
CA PHE A 27 -6.93 7.90 -2.71
C PHE A 27 -7.98 8.50 -3.66
N ALA A 28 -8.07 7.92 -4.87
CA ALA A 28 -9.11 8.26 -5.84
C ALA A 28 -10.47 7.71 -5.38
N VAL A 29 -11.11 8.43 -4.45
CA VAL A 29 -12.34 8.01 -3.78
C VAL A 29 -13.58 8.65 -4.40
N THR A 30 -14.67 7.89 -4.45
CA THR A 30 -16.01 8.29 -4.85
C THR A 30 -16.99 7.96 -3.74
N ALA A 31 -17.41 8.97 -2.97
CA ALA A 31 -18.41 8.83 -1.92
C ALA A 31 -19.76 9.39 -2.36
N GLY A 32 -20.86 8.68 -2.04
CA GLY A 32 -22.23 9.12 -2.33
C GLY A 32 -22.63 9.04 -3.81
N GLN A 33 -21.94 8.23 -4.63
CA GLN A 33 -22.28 8.02 -6.04
C GLN A 33 -22.44 6.53 -6.38
N ASP A 34 -23.10 5.79 -5.50
CA ASP A 34 -23.29 4.33 -5.60
C ASP A 34 -24.03 3.91 -6.88
N HIS A 35 -24.82 4.82 -7.48
CA HIS A 35 -25.45 4.62 -8.80
C HIS A 35 -24.45 4.39 -9.94
N LEU A 36 -23.16 4.71 -9.75
CA LEU A 36 -22.09 4.47 -10.72
C LEU A 36 -21.44 3.09 -10.59
N ILE A 37 -21.73 2.32 -9.52
CA ILE A 37 -21.03 1.07 -9.23
C ILE A 37 -21.14 0.09 -10.40
N GLU A 38 -22.34 -0.11 -10.95
CA GLU A 38 -22.56 -1.07 -12.03
C GLU A 38 -21.79 -0.69 -13.30
N LEU A 39 -21.86 0.58 -13.71
CA LEU A 39 -21.09 1.09 -14.85
C LEU A 39 -19.58 1.01 -14.61
N TYR A 40 -19.15 1.17 -13.36
CA TYR A 40 -17.74 1.02 -12.99
C TYR A 40 -17.25 -0.41 -13.13
N LEU A 41 -18.04 -1.40 -12.70
CA LEU A 41 -17.70 -2.82 -12.87
C LEU A 41 -17.59 -3.19 -14.35
N GLU A 42 -18.50 -2.67 -15.20
CA GLU A 42 -18.41 -2.83 -16.66
C GLU A 42 -17.15 -2.16 -17.23
N ALA A 43 -16.83 -0.94 -16.77
CA ALA A 43 -15.65 -0.19 -17.19
C ALA A 43 -14.34 -0.93 -16.85
N VAL A 44 -14.22 -1.47 -15.63
CA VAL A 44 -13.07 -2.29 -15.23
C VAL A 44 -12.97 -3.55 -16.09
N GLY A 45 -14.10 -4.20 -16.38
CA GLY A 45 -14.14 -5.35 -17.30
C GLY A 45 -13.68 -5.01 -18.72
N ALA A 46 -14.09 -3.85 -19.24
CA ALA A 46 -13.66 -3.34 -20.55
C ALA A 46 -12.16 -3.03 -20.59
N GLU A 47 -11.63 -2.39 -19.54
CA GLU A 47 -10.19 -2.12 -19.42
C GLU A 47 -9.37 -3.43 -19.37
N LEU A 48 -9.79 -4.38 -18.54
CA LEU A 48 -9.14 -5.70 -18.43
C LEU A 48 -9.17 -6.49 -19.74
N ALA A 49 -10.24 -6.37 -20.52
CA ALA A 49 -10.33 -7.00 -21.83
C ALA A 49 -9.25 -6.49 -22.81
N GLY A 50 -8.69 -5.30 -22.55
CA GLY A 50 -7.51 -4.78 -23.25
C GLY A 50 -6.26 -5.65 -23.15
N LEU A 51 -6.18 -6.55 -22.15
CA LEU A 51 -5.10 -7.55 -22.04
C LEU A 51 -5.10 -8.56 -23.19
N ARG A 52 -6.26 -8.76 -23.86
CA ARG A 52 -6.52 -9.71 -24.96
C ARG A 52 -6.41 -11.19 -24.60
N GLU A 53 -5.53 -11.55 -23.67
CA GLU A 53 -5.36 -12.90 -23.14
C GLU A 53 -5.12 -12.86 -21.62
N PRO A 54 -5.50 -13.91 -20.87
CA PRO A 54 -5.25 -13.97 -19.43
C PRO A 54 -3.75 -13.87 -19.09
N ARG A 55 -3.44 -13.09 -18.06
CA ARG A 55 -2.08 -12.89 -17.50
C ARG A 55 -2.03 -13.42 -16.08
N PRO A 56 -1.54 -14.65 -15.85
CA PRO A 56 -1.42 -15.19 -14.51
C PRO A 56 -0.53 -14.34 -13.60
N VAL A 57 -0.96 -14.11 -12.36
CA VAL A 57 -0.21 -13.31 -11.37
C VAL A 57 0.06 -14.11 -10.10
N GLU A 58 1.23 -13.89 -9.49
CA GLU A 58 1.60 -14.45 -8.19
C GLU A 58 0.87 -13.75 -7.03
N SER A 59 0.57 -12.46 -7.22
CA SER A 59 -0.13 -11.62 -6.25
C SER A 59 -1.20 -10.79 -6.93
N LEU A 60 -2.41 -10.81 -6.39
CA LEU A 60 -3.51 -9.95 -6.80
C LEU A 60 -4.00 -9.15 -5.60
N PHE A 61 -4.16 -7.84 -5.75
CA PHE A 61 -4.58 -6.95 -4.68
C PHE A 61 -5.74 -6.08 -5.16
N ILE A 62 -6.88 -6.14 -4.47
CA ILE A 62 -8.02 -5.25 -4.73
C ILE A 62 -8.12 -4.27 -3.57
N GLY A 63 -7.92 -2.98 -3.86
CA GLY A 63 -7.88 -1.93 -2.84
C GLY A 63 -8.49 -0.62 -3.32
N GLY A 64 -8.22 0.47 -2.60
CA GLY A 64 -8.54 1.83 -3.05
C GLY A 64 -9.39 2.59 -2.06
N GLY A 65 -10.63 2.88 -2.45
CA GLY A 65 -11.64 3.39 -1.53
C GLY A 65 -12.01 2.34 -0.48
N THR A 66 -13.05 1.56 -0.75
CA THR A 66 -13.42 0.43 0.11
C THR A 66 -14.04 -0.66 -0.78
N PRO A 67 -13.25 -1.66 -1.24
CA PRO A 67 -13.78 -2.75 -2.06
C PRO A 67 -15.01 -3.44 -1.45
N THR A 68 -15.02 -3.58 -0.12
CA THR A 68 -16.14 -4.17 0.61
C THR A 68 -17.36 -3.26 0.78
N HIS A 69 -17.34 -2.02 0.29
CA HIS A 69 -18.55 -1.20 0.14
C HIS A 69 -19.50 -1.81 -0.89
N LEU A 70 -18.97 -2.50 -1.89
CA LEU A 70 -19.74 -3.28 -2.85
C LEU A 70 -20.61 -4.32 -2.14
N SER A 71 -21.78 -4.62 -2.73
CA SER A 71 -22.61 -5.76 -2.28
C SER A 71 -21.88 -7.08 -2.51
N ALA A 72 -22.35 -8.17 -1.88
CA ALA A 72 -21.76 -9.50 -2.08
C ALA A 72 -21.78 -9.93 -3.56
N ASP A 73 -22.87 -9.64 -4.28
CA ASP A 73 -23.00 -9.95 -5.71
C ASP A 73 -22.09 -9.08 -6.60
N GLN A 74 -21.96 -7.79 -6.28
CA GLN A 74 -21.04 -6.89 -6.97
C GLN A 74 -19.58 -7.31 -6.76
N LEU A 75 -19.24 -7.69 -5.53
CA LEU A 75 -17.91 -8.19 -5.19
C LEU A 75 -17.61 -9.53 -5.90
N ARG A 76 -18.60 -10.43 -5.98
CA ARG A 76 -18.50 -11.67 -6.77
C ARG A 76 -18.18 -11.35 -8.23
N ARG A 77 -18.97 -10.49 -8.88
CA ARG A 77 -18.79 -10.10 -10.29
C ARG A 77 -17.44 -9.44 -10.54
N LEU A 78 -17.00 -8.56 -9.64
CA LEU A 78 -15.68 -7.93 -9.72
C LEU A 78 -14.59 -9.01 -9.68
N ILE A 79 -14.59 -9.87 -8.67
CA ILE A 79 -13.54 -10.87 -8.49
C ILE A 79 -13.53 -11.88 -9.65
N GLU A 80 -14.70 -12.34 -10.12
CA GLU A 80 -14.79 -13.24 -11.28
C GLU A 80 -14.24 -12.57 -12.55
N THR A 81 -14.56 -11.29 -12.77
CA THR A 81 -14.04 -10.52 -13.90
C THR A 81 -12.52 -10.36 -13.82
N VAL A 82 -12.00 -9.96 -12.66
CA VAL A 82 -10.57 -9.76 -12.43
C VAL A 82 -9.82 -11.09 -12.59
N THR A 83 -10.25 -12.15 -11.93
CA THR A 83 -9.56 -13.45 -11.96
C THR A 83 -9.67 -14.18 -13.30
N ARG A 84 -10.66 -13.85 -14.14
CA ARG A 84 -10.71 -14.30 -15.53
C ARG A 84 -9.51 -13.79 -16.34
N TRP A 85 -9.14 -12.52 -16.14
CA TRP A 85 -8.05 -11.87 -16.89
C TRP A 85 -6.70 -11.93 -16.17
N LEU A 86 -6.72 -11.97 -14.84
CA LEU A 86 -5.56 -12.02 -13.96
C LEU A 86 -5.65 -13.25 -13.05
N PRO A 87 -5.65 -14.47 -13.61
CA PRO A 87 -5.84 -15.68 -12.82
C PRO A 87 -4.72 -15.81 -11.78
N PRO A 88 -5.05 -15.99 -10.49
CA PRO A 88 -4.04 -16.27 -9.48
C PRO A 88 -3.26 -17.53 -9.85
N GLY A 89 -1.93 -17.47 -9.75
CA GLY A 89 -1.06 -18.59 -10.03
C GLY A 89 -1.37 -19.83 -9.18
N ARG A 90 -0.98 -21.01 -9.67
CA ARG A 90 -1.13 -22.28 -8.94
C ARG A 90 0.09 -22.48 -8.02
N GLY A 91 -0.13 -22.75 -6.73
CA GLY A 91 0.93 -23.15 -5.79
C GLY A 91 0.82 -22.52 -4.40
N ALA A 92 1.71 -22.94 -3.50
CA ALA A 92 1.76 -22.52 -2.10
C ALA A 92 2.21 -21.05 -1.88
N GLY A 93 2.46 -20.31 -2.96
CA GLY A 93 2.98 -18.95 -2.96
C GLY A 93 2.02 -17.87 -3.48
N ARG A 94 0.74 -18.18 -3.69
CA ARG A 94 -0.23 -17.19 -4.21
C ARG A 94 -0.75 -16.27 -3.12
N GLU A 95 -0.84 -14.98 -3.42
CA GLU A 95 -1.53 -14.01 -2.57
C GLU A 95 -2.71 -13.40 -3.33
N PHE A 96 -3.90 -13.39 -2.70
CA PHE A 96 -5.03 -12.63 -3.18
C PHE A 96 -5.61 -11.84 -2.00
N SER A 97 -5.29 -10.55 -1.99
CA SER A 97 -5.59 -9.58 -0.95
C SER A 97 -6.78 -8.70 -1.33
N ILE A 98 -7.68 -8.42 -0.40
CA ILE A 98 -8.73 -7.39 -0.53
C ILE A 98 -8.74 -6.46 0.68
N GLU A 99 -8.82 -5.15 0.45
CA GLU A 99 -9.03 -4.16 1.51
C GLU A 99 -10.49 -4.10 1.98
N ALA A 100 -10.68 -3.88 3.28
CA ALA A 100 -11.98 -3.82 3.92
C ALA A 100 -12.08 -2.71 4.96
N ASN A 101 -13.29 -2.20 5.13
CA ASN A 101 -13.66 -1.36 6.27
C ASN A 101 -14.44 -2.23 7.29
N PRO A 102 -14.18 -2.11 8.60
CA PRO A 102 -14.93 -2.83 9.62
C PRO A 102 -16.46 -2.76 9.46
N ASP A 103 -17.01 -1.62 9.06
CA ASP A 103 -18.46 -1.43 8.95
C ASP A 103 -19.11 -2.19 7.78
N SER A 104 -18.34 -2.41 6.71
CA SER A 104 -18.87 -2.96 5.46
C SER A 104 -18.58 -4.45 5.29
N LEU A 105 -17.80 -5.04 6.19
CA LEU A 105 -17.35 -6.43 6.13
C LEU A 105 -18.33 -7.35 6.86
N THR A 106 -19.04 -8.18 6.08
CA THR A 106 -20.02 -9.16 6.60
C THR A 106 -19.55 -10.59 6.34
N GLU A 107 -20.12 -11.55 7.08
CA GLU A 107 -19.85 -12.99 6.89
C GLU A 107 -20.15 -13.43 5.45
N GLU A 108 -21.27 -12.98 4.88
CA GLU A 108 -21.63 -13.24 3.48
C GLU A 108 -20.53 -12.79 2.51
N LYS A 109 -20.03 -11.55 2.65
CA LYS A 109 -18.96 -11.04 1.80
C LYS A 109 -17.67 -11.83 1.98
N THR A 110 -17.29 -12.18 3.21
CA THR A 110 -16.10 -12.99 3.48
C THR A 110 -16.21 -14.40 2.88
N ALA A 111 -17.39 -15.02 2.92
CA ALA A 111 -17.64 -16.30 2.28
C ALA A 111 -17.52 -16.22 0.76
N VAL A 112 -18.08 -15.18 0.13
CA VAL A 112 -17.94 -14.92 -1.31
C VAL A 112 -16.47 -14.72 -1.69
N MET A 113 -15.75 -13.87 -0.96
CA MET A 113 -14.33 -13.62 -1.20
C MET A 113 -13.50 -14.91 -1.12
N ALA A 114 -13.67 -15.70 -0.06
CA ALA A 114 -12.96 -16.95 0.13
C ALA A 114 -13.27 -17.98 -0.96
N ALA A 115 -14.54 -18.11 -1.35
CA ALA A 115 -14.96 -19.02 -2.43
C ALA A 115 -14.32 -18.68 -3.78
N LEU A 116 -13.98 -17.40 -4.00
CA LEU A 116 -13.30 -16.91 -5.20
C LEU A 116 -11.78 -16.79 -5.04
N GLY A 117 -11.24 -17.36 -3.96
CA GLY A 117 -9.81 -17.57 -3.77
C GLY A 117 -9.07 -16.46 -3.04
N VAL A 118 -9.76 -15.45 -2.50
CA VAL A 118 -9.16 -14.45 -1.59
C VAL A 118 -8.64 -15.18 -0.35
N ASN A 119 -7.39 -14.90 0.01
CA ASN A 119 -6.73 -15.54 1.15
C ASN A 119 -6.11 -14.55 2.13
N ARG A 120 -6.23 -13.24 1.89
CA ARG A 120 -5.83 -12.16 2.80
C ARG A 120 -6.84 -11.01 2.76
N VAL A 121 -7.17 -10.46 3.92
CA VAL A 121 -7.96 -9.23 4.04
C VAL A 121 -7.18 -8.19 4.84
N SER A 122 -7.06 -6.97 4.32
CA SER A 122 -6.52 -5.83 5.07
C SER A 122 -7.66 -4.97 5.60
N VAL A 123 -7.77 -4.86 6.92
CA VAL A 123 -8.84 -4.14 7.60
C VAL A 123 -8.32 -2.77 8.02
N GLY A 124 -8.93 -1.73 7.45
CA GLY A 124 -8.63 -0.33 7.76
C GLY A 124 -9.22 0.10 9.11
N VAL A 125 -8.54 -0.29 10.19
CA VAL A 125 -8.88 0.02 11.59
C VAL A 125 -8.48 1.46 11.95
N GLN A 126 -7.29 1.89 11.56
CA GLN A 126 -6.65 3.16 11.89
C GLN A 126 -6.37 3.36 13.38
N SER A 127 -7.37 3.21 14.25
CA SER A 127 -7.26 3.29 15.72
C SER A 127 -8.45 2.57 16.36
N PHE A 128 -8.29 2.08 17.59
CA PHE A 128 -9.37 1.55 18.43
C PHE A 128 -10.01 2.64 19.30
N ARG A 129 -9.51 3.88 19.21
CA ARG A 129 -9.94 5.01 20.05
C ARG A 129 -10.92 5.92 19.30
N PRO A 130 -12.13 6.16 19.83
CA PRO A 130 -13.12 7.03 19.19
C PRO A 130 -12.61 8.44 18.85
N GLU A 131 -11.78 9.04 19.69
CA GLU A 131 -11.25 10.39 19.48
C GLU A 131 -10.27 10.45 18.31
N SER A 132 -9.42 9.44 18.13
CA SER A 132 -8.48 9.35 17.01
C SER A 132 -9.21 9.07 15.71
N LEU A 133 -10.23 8.20 15.75
CA LEU A 133 -11.11 7.96 14.60
C LEU A 133 -11.84 9.25 14.19
N ALA A 134 -12.39 10.00 15.14
CA ALA A 134 -13.05 11.28 14.87
C ALA A 134 -12.10 12.31 14.24
N ALA A 135 -10.86 12.41 14.75
CA ALA A 135 -9.84 13.30 14.19
C ALA A 135 -9.48 12.98 12.72
N LEU A 136 -9.61 11.71 12.33
CA LEU A 136 -9.39 11.21 10.98
C LEU A 136 -10.65 11.24 10.09
N ASP A 137 -11.77 11.78 10.58
CA ASP A 137 -13.12 11.67 10.00
C ASP A 137 -13.51 10.21 9.68
N ARG A 138 -13.01 9.25 10.47
CA ARG A 138 -13.31 7.82 10.33
C ARG A 138 -14.53 7.50 11.20
N ARG A 139 -15.54 6.85 10.60
CA ARG A 139 -16.89 6.72 11.20
C ARG A 139 -17.26 5.33 11.71
N HIS A 140 -16.34 4.34 11.62
CA HIS A 140 -16.66 3.01 12.13
C HIS A 140 -16.65 3.00 13.66
N ALA A 141 -17.51 2.17 14.23
CA ALA A 141 -17.56 1.97 15.67
C ALA A 141 -16.51 0.93 16.08
N PRO A 142 -15.73 1.13 17.16
CA PRO A 142 -14.72 0.16 17.59
C PRO A 142 -15.28 -1.26 17.79
N GLU A 143 -16.55 -1.38 18.20
CA GLU A 143 -17.24 -2.66 18.40
C GLU A 143 -17.42 -3.45 17.08
N HIS A 144 -17.37 -2.78 15.94
CA HIS A 144 -17.50 -3.41 14.64
C HIS A 144 -16.22 -4.13 14.20
N ILE A 145 -15.05 -3.74 14.74
CA ILE A 145 -13.77 -4.36 14.42
C ILE A 145 -13.79 -5.85 14.78
N GLY A 146 -14.28 -6.20 15.97
CA GLY A 146 -14.37 -7.60 16.40
C GLY A 146 -15.26 -8.45 15.50
N ARG A 147 -16.44 -7.92 15.13
CA ARG A 147 -17.36 -8.62 14.20
C ARG A 147 -16.74 -8.82 12.82
N ALA A 148 -16.02 -7.82 12.31
CA ALA A 148 -15.32 -7.90 11.03
C ALA A 148 -14.22 -8.97 11.06
N VAL A 149 -13.43 -9.02 12.14
CA VAL A 149 -12.38 -10.03 12.34
C VAL A 149 -12.97 -11.44 12.43
N ASP A 150 -14.06 -11.60 13.19
CA ASP A 150 -14.75 -12.89 13.32
C ASP A 150 -15.28 -13.38 11.96
N ALA A 151 -15.85 -12.48 11.15
CA ALA A 151 -16.28 -12.80 9.79
C ALA A 151 -15.11 -13.28 8.91
N VAL A 152 -13.97 -12.58 8.94
CA VAL A 152 -12.76 -12.96 8.17
C VAL A 152 -12.26 -14.33 8.59
N ARG A 153 -12.08 -14.57 9.90
CA ARG A 153 -11.48 -15.79 10.44
C ARG A 153 -12.25 -17.07 10.11
N LYS A 154 -13.56 -16.97 9.84
CA LYS A 154 -14.37 -18.12 9.42
C LYS A 154 -13.99 -18.66 8.04
N HIS A 155 -13.44 -17.83 7.16
CA HIS A 155 -13.32 -18.15 5.73
C HIS A 155 -11.95 -17.84 5.13
N ILE A 156 -11.22 -16.88 5.69
CA ILE A 156 -9.99 -16.32 5.13
C ILE A 156 -8.86 -16.45 6.17
N PRO A 157 -7.72 -17.04 5.81
CA PRO A 157 -6.68 -17.41 6.78
C PRO A 157 -5.80 -16.25 7.27
N VAL A 158 -5.77 -15.12 6.57
CA VAL A 158 -4.88 -14.00 6.89
C VAL A 158 -5.69 -12.72 7.09
N VAL A 159 -5.60 -12.16 8.30
CA VAL A 159 -6.07 -10.81 8.61
C VAL A 159 -4.89 -9.86 8.82
N SER A 160 -4.95 -8.72 8.13
CA SER A 160 -4.04 -7.59 8.28
C SER A 160 -4.79 -6.42 8.90
N PHE A 161 -4.15 -5.68 9.80
CA PHE A 161 -4.68 -4.43 10.34
C PHE A 161 -3.86 -3.25 9.85
N ASP A 162 -4.54 -2.22 9.33
CA ASP A 162 -3.91 -0.96 8.98
C ASP A 162 -4.21 0.05 10.09
N LEU A 163 -3.16 0.57 10.73
CA LEU A 163 -3.20 1.52 11.84
C LEU A 163 -2.51 2.83 11.43
N ILE A 164 -2.93 3.94 12.04
CA ILE A 164 -2.32 5.27 11.86
C ILE A 164 -1.89 5.81 13.22
N PHE A 165 -0.61 6.14 13.36
CA PHE A 165 -0.11 6.93 14.49
C PHE A 165 0.06 8.41 14.08
N GLY A 166 0.24 9.30 15.05
CA GLY A 166 0.36 10.74 14.78
C GLY A 166 -0.97 11.43 14.44
N ALA A 167 -2.12 10.79 14.68
CA ALA A 167 -3.42 11.43 14.51
C ALA A 167 -3.55 12.67 15.42
N PRO A 168 -4.23 13.77 15.00
CA PRO A 168 -4.36 14.96 15.83
C PRO A 168 -4.92 14.65 17.21
N GLY A 169 -4.25 15.15 18.26
CA GLY A 169 -4.62 14.91 19.64
C GLY A 169 -4.32 13.50 20.18
N SER A 170 -3.71 12.62 19.38
CA SER A 170 -3.24 11.31 19.88
C SER A 170 -2.04 11.46 20.81
N THR A 171 -1.90 10.53 21.75
CA THR A 171 -0.78 10.47 22.72
C THR A 171 -0.06 9.13 22.61
N ILE A 172 1.17 9.07 23.13
CA ILE A 172 1.93 7.82 23.16
C ILE A 172 1.22 6.73 23.98
N GLU A 173 0.51 7.08 25.05
CA GLU A 173 -0.33 6.16 25.82
C GLU A 173 -1.53 5.66 25.00
N GLY A 174 -2.15 6.54 24.21
CA GLY A 174 -3.21 6.16 23.27
C GLY A 174 -2.71 5.16 22.23
N TRP A 175 -1.54 5.43 21.65
CA TRP A 175 -0.92 4.55 20.66
C TRP A 175 -0.51 3.19 21.24
N ARG A 176 0.03 3.16 22.46
CA ARG A 176 0.29 1.92 23.20
C ARG A 176 -0.96 1.06 23.33
N ALA A 177 -2.07 1.69 23.74
CA ALA A 177 -3.35 1.00 23.87
C ALA A 177 -3.89 0.49 22.53
N ASP A 178 -3.71 1.23 21.43
CA ASP A 178 -4.09 0.79 20.09
C ASP A 178 -3.32 -0.45 19.63
N LEU A 179 -1.99 -0.49 19.85
CA LEU A 179 -1.18 -1.66 19.51
C LEU A 179 -1.53 -2.88 20.37
N ASP A 180 -1.77 -2.69 21.67
CA ASP A 180 -2.19 -3.77 22.56
C ASP A 180 -3.57 -4.32 22.15
N ALA A 181 -4.51 -3.45 21.80
CA ALA A 181 -5.82 -3.83 21.28
C ALA A 181 -5.69 -4.60 19.95
N ALA A 182 -4.88 -4.10 19.01
CA ALA A 182 -4.60 -4.77 17.73
C ALA A 182 -4.08 -6.20 17.95
N LEU A 183 -3.09 -6.35 18.84
CA LEU A 183 -2.47 -7.64 19.13
C LEU A 183 -3.39 -8.62 19.84
N ALA A 184 -4.38 -8.13 20.60
CA ALA A 184 -5.41 -8.99 21.20
C ALA A 184 -6.27 -9.72 20.16
N PHE A 185 -6.38 -9.17 18.94
CA PHE A 185 -7.03 -9.84 17.80
C PHE A 185 -6.08 -10.78 17.04
N ASP A 186 -4.87 -11.05 17.54
CA ASP A 186 -3.89 -11.96 16.94
C ASP A 186 -3.82 -11.90 15.39
N PRO A 187 -3.55 -10.72 14.80
CA PRO A 187 -3.44 -10.59 13.36
C PRO A 187 -2.16 -11.26 12.85
N GLN A 188 -2.15 -11.63 11.57
CA GLN A 188 -0.94 -12.16 10.92
C GLN A 188 -0.05 -11.02 10.41
N HIS A 189 -0.63 -9.84 10.21
CA HIS A 189 0.05 -8.68 9.63
C HIS A 189 -0.50 -7.38 10.24
N VAL A 190 0.38 -6.40 10.47
CA VAL A 190 0.02 -5.07 10.97
C VAL A 190 0.80 -4.02 10.18
N SER A 191 0.09 -3.06 9.60
CA SER A 191 0.64 -1.87 8.97
C SER A 191 0.48 -0.70 9.96
N THR A 192 1.54 0.06 10.22
CA THR A 192 1.54 1.27 11.05
C THR A 192 2.03 2.45 10.22
N TYR A 193 1.10 3.28 9.76
CA TYR A 193 1.39 4.47 8.97
C TYR A 193 1.52 5.70 9.88
N GLY A 194 2.55 6.52 9.66
CA GLY A 194 2.55 7.88 10.18
C GLY A 194 1.52 8.71 9.43
N LEU A 195 0.75 9.55 10.13
CA LEU A 195 -0.21 10.41 9.47
C LEU A 195 0.50 11.47 8.62
N THR A 196 0.35 11.36 7.30
CA THR A 196 0.78 12.42 6.37
C THR A 196 -0.36 13.39 6.10
N TYR A 197 -0.08 14.70 6.20
CA TYR A 197 -1.00 15.76 5.80
C TYR A 197 -0.91 16.00 4.28
N GLU A 198 -1.59 15.15 3.52
CA GLU A 198 -1.50 15.20 2.06
C GLU A 198 -2.13 16.47 1.46
N LYS A 199 -1.38 17.14 0.59
CA LYS A 199 -1.78 18.43 0.01
C LYS A 199 -3.11 18.30 -0.74
N GLY A 200 -4.06 19.14 -0.37
CA GLY A 200 -5.39 19.19 -1.01
C GLY A 200 -6.47 18.40 -0.27
N THR A 201 -6.10 17.52 0.67
CA THR A 201 -7.05 16.81 1.52
C THR A 201 -7.78 17.76 2.48
N PRO A 202 -8.99 17.41 2.95
CA PRO A 202 -9.69 18.19 3.98
C PRO A 202 -8.86 18.41 5.25
N LEU A 203 -8.11 17.40 5.72
CA LEU A 203 -7.31 17.49 6.94
C LEU A 203 -6.13 18.45 6.77
N TRP A 204 -5.42 18.39 5.63
CA TRP A 204 -4.37 19.36 5.30
C TRP A 204 -4.91 20.80 5.24
N LYS A 205 -6.10 21.01 4.67
CA LYS A 205 -6.76 22.34 4.66
C LYS A 205 -7.11 22.84 6.06
N ARG A 206 -7.47 21.95 7.00
CA ARG A 206 -7.73 22.32 8.40
C ARG A 206 -6.42 22.69 9.11
N GLN A 207 -5.37 21.88 8.93
CA GLN A 207 -4.05 22.11 9.52
C GLN A 207 -3.45 23.44 9.06
N THR A 208 -3.41 23.69 7.75
CA THR A 208 -2.90 24.96 7.18
C THR A 208 -3.67 26.20 7.62
N ARG A 209 -4.91 26.05 8.10
CA ARG A 209 -5.73 27.12 8.68
C ARG A 209 -5.59 27.24 10.19
N GLY A 210 -4.76 26.42 10.84
CA GLY A 210 -4.62 26.37 12.29
C GLY A 210 -5.84 25.81 13.02
N LEU A 211 -6.73 25.08 12.32
CA LEU A 211 -7.91 24.44 12.92
C LEU A 211 -7.60 23.07 13.53
N VAL A 212 -6.46 22.49 13.15
CA VAL A 212 -5.96 21.20 13.63
C VAL A 212 -4.45 21.34 13.79
N GLU A 213 -3.93 20.92 14.94
CA GLU A 213 -2.48 20.86 15.19
C GLU A 213 -1.96 19.45 14.90
N ALA A 214 -0.76 19.37 14.32
CA ALA A 214 -0.05 18.11 14.18
C ALA A 214 0.51 17.66 15.53
N VAL A 215 0.70 16.35 15.67
CA VAL A 215 1.45 15.81 16.80
C VAL A 215 2.90 16.28 16.67
N PRO A 216 3.59 16.64 17.78
CA PRO A 216 5.00 17.02 17.70
C PRO A 216 5.86 15.88 17.13
N GLU A 217 6.86 16.22 16.31
CA GLU A 217 7.73 15.24 15.64
C GLU A 217 8.39 14.25 16.62
N ASP A 218 8.86 14.73 17.78
CA ASP A 218 9.43 13.87 18.83
C ASP A 218 8.42 12.85 19.38
N THR A 219 7.13 13.21 19.41
CA THR A 219 6.06 12.31 19.84
C THR A 219 5.73 11.29 18.76
N GLU A 220 5.68 11.70 17.49
CA GLU A 220 5.50 10.76 16.36
C GLU A 220 6.66 9.77 16.26
N LEU A 221 7.89 10.25 16.44
CA LEU A 221 9.08 9.40 16.51
C LEU A 221 8.96 8.37 17.64
N ALA A 222 8.59 8.82 18.85
CA ALA A 222 8.37 7.92 19.99
C ALA A 222 7.26 6.89 19.72
N MET A 223 6.20 7.26 18.99
CA MET A 223 5.14 6.33 18.56
C MET A 223 5.67 5.28 17.59
N TYR A 224 6.44 5.69 16.58
CA TYR A 224 7.00 4.77 15.60
C TYR A 224 8.03 3.82 16.22
N GLU A 225 8.92 4.34 17.07
CA GLU A 225 9.87 3.53 17.84
C GLU A 225 9.16 2.52 18.75
N HIS A 226 8.10 2.96 19.43
CA HIS A 226 7.30 2.07 20.25
C HIS A 226 6.64 0.96 19.42
N ALA A 227 6.11 1.27 18.23
CA ALA A 227 5.55 0.27 17.32
C ALA A 227 6.59 -0.78 16.90
N MET A 228 7.80 -0.33 16.54
CA MET A 228 8.91 -1.23 16.20
C MET A 228 9.22 -2.21 17.34
N ASP A 229 9.33 -1.72 18.58
CA ASP A 229 9.66 -2.56 19.74
C ASP A 229 8.52 -3.49 20.13
N ARG A 230 7.30 -2.95 20.19
CA ARG A 230 6.12 -3.68 20.67
C ARG A 230 5.72 -4.81 19.75
N LEU A 231 5.76 -4.59 18.43
CA LEU A 231 5.43 -5.59 17.42
C LEU A 231 6.55 -6.63 17.29
N ALA A 232 7.83 -6.23 17.36
CA ALA A 232 8.94 -7.17 17.41
C ALA A 232 8.86 -8.10 18.64
N ALA A 233 8.55 -7.55 19.82
CA ALA A 233 8.33 -8.34 21.04
C ALA A 233 7.13 -9.31 20.94
N ALA A 234 6.15 -9.01 20.07
CA ALA A 234 5.02 -9.89 19.77
C ALA A 234 5.32 -10.94 18.66
N GLY A 235 6.56 -10.98 18.16
CA GLY A 235 7.02 -11.93 17.15
C GLY A 235 6.72 -11.50 15.70
N PHE A 236 6.53 -10.22 15.44
CA PHE A 236 6.41 -9.69 14.09
C PHE A 236 7.79 -9.27 13.54
N GLU A 237 8.03 -9.54 12.26
CA GLU A 237 9.15 -9.02 11.49
C GLU A 237 8.79 -7.66 10.89
N HIS A 238 9.60 -6.64 11.20
CA HIS A 238 9.52 -5.33 10.55
C HIS A 238 10.20 -5.40 9.18
N TYR A 239 9.46 -5.74 8.13
CA TYR A 239 10.03 -6.15 6.85
C TYR A 239 10.19 -5.00 5.83
N GLU A 240 9.49 -3.89 6.03
CA GLU A 240 9.69 -2.60 5.35
C GLU A 240 9.17 -1.46 6.23
N ILE A 241 9.22 -0.19 5.79
CA ILE A 241 8.99 0.99 6.66
C ILE A 241 7.72 0.93 7.50
N SER A 242 6.57 0.60 6.91
CA SER A 242 5.28 0.71 7.59
C SER A 242 4.72 -0.64 8.06
N ASN A 243 5.24 -1.77 7.62
CA ASN A 243 4.57 -3.07 7.68
C ASN A 243 5.37 -4.09 8.49
N PHE A 244 4.60 -4.82 9.29
CA PHE A 244 5.04 -5.83 10.21
C PHE A 244 4.25 -7.10 9.92
N ALA A 245 4.94 -8.24 9.87
CA ALA A 245 4.30 -9.52 9.58
C ALA A 245 4.80 -10.61 10.52
N ARG A 246 3.94 -11.53 10.92
CA ARG A 246 4.41 -12.81 11.44
C ARG A 246 5.24 -13.53 10.36
N PRO A 247 6.23 -14.35 10.74
CA PRO A 247 7.02 -15.11 9.77
C PRO A 247 6.13 -15.86 8.76
N GLY A 248 6.38 -15.68 7.47
CA GLY A 248 5.58 -16.27 6.39
C GLY A 248 4.35 -15.47 5.93
N TYR A 249 4.06 -14.31 6.54
CA TYR A 249 2.87 -13.50 6.25
C TYR A 249 3.18 -12.09 5.71
N ARG A 250 4.40 -11.85 5.20
CA ARG A 250 4.73 -10.59 4.51
C ARG A 250 3.80 -10.40 3.32
N CYS A 251 3.33 -9.16 3.10
CA CYS A 251 2.50 -8.82 1.95
C CYS A 251 3.33 -8.89 0.66
N ARG A 252 3.05 -9.87 -0.19
CA ARG A 252 3.80 -10.08 -1.44
C ARG A 252 3.62 -8.91 -2.39
N HIS A 253 2.42 -8.32 -2.45
CA HIS A 253 2.19 -7.14 -3.28
C HIS A 253 3.12 -5.98 -2.89
N ASN A 254 3.24 -5.70 -1.59
CA ASN A 254 4.12 -4.64 -1.07
C ASN A 254 5.59 -4.96 -1.34
N GLU A 255 6.02 -6.21 -1.12
CA GLU A 255 7.42 -6.61 -1.39
C GLU A 255 7.82 -6.41 -2.85
N ARG A 256 6.93 -6.70 -3.80
CA ARG A 256 7.16 -6.46 -5.23
C ARG A 256 7.23 -4.98 -5.57
N TYR A 257 6.32 -4.18 -5.00
CA TYR A 257 6.34 -2.73 -5.18
C TYR A 257 7.67 -2.13 -4.69
N TRP A 258 8.11 -2.50 -3.49
CA TRP A 258 9.38 -2.02 -2.93
C TRP A 258 10.62 -2.61 -3.60
N ALA A 259 10.50 -3.72 -4.34
CA ALA A 259 11.56 -4.24 -5.19
C ALA A 259 11.72 -3.45 -6.51
N ASN A 260 10.80 -2.52 -6.80
CA ASN A 260 10.63 -1.90 -8.11
C ASN A 260 10.39 -2.93 -9.22
N ASP A 261 9.66 -4.01 -8.89
CA ASP A 261 9.22 -5.01 -9.87
C ASP A 261 8.05 -4.45 -10.70
N ALA A 262 7.86 -4.98 -11.91
CA ALA A 262 6.73 -4.61 -12.76
C ALA A 262 5.40 -5.10 -12.15
N TYR A 263 4.34 -4.31 -12.33
CA TYR A 263 3.00 -4.62 -11.82
C TYR A 263 1.92 -4.08 -12.75
N TYR A 264 0.84 -4.85 -12.90
CA TYR A 264 -0.37 -4.38 -13.55
C TYR A 264 -1.19 -3.50 -12.61
N GLY A 265 -1.96 -2.58 -13.19
CA GLY A 265 -2.86 -1.69 -12.48
C GLY A 265 -4.10 -1.40 -13.33
N PHE A 266 -5.27 -1.52 -12.72
CA PHE A 266 -6.56 -1.31 -13.37
C PHE A 266 -7.52 -0.55 -12.46
N GLY A 267 -8.48 0.15 -13.05
CA GLY A 267 -9.43 0.99 -12.34
C GLY A 267 -9.01 2.47 -12.31
N VAL A 268 -9.97 3.32 -11.92
CA VAL A 268 -9.76 4.76 -11.69
C VAL A 268 -8.54 5.01 -10.78
N GLY A 269 -7.67 5.94 -11.18
CA GLY A 269 -6.49 6.33 -10.41
C GLY A 269 -5.44 5.24 -10.20
N ALA A 270 -5.59 4.06 -10.78
CA ALA A 270 -4.61 3.00 -10.65
C ALA A 270 -3.31 3.36 -11.40
N ALA A 271 -2.18 3.16 -10.72
CA ALA A 271 -0.88 3.16 -11.35
C ALA A 271 -0.52 1.76 -11.84
N ARG A 272 0.27 1.67 -12.91
CA ARG A 272 0.87 0.42 -13.39
C ARG A 272 2.30 0.68 -13.83
N TYR A 273 3.16 -0.33 -13.71
CA TYR A 273 4.53 -0.30 -14.21
C TYR A 273 4.77 -1.53 -15.08
N VAL A 274 4.79 -1.34 -16.40
CA VAL A 274 4.83 -2.45 -17.37
C VAL A 274 5.86 -2.14 -18.45
N ASN A 275 6.78 -3.06 -18.70
CA ASN A 275 7.82 -2.94 -19.73
C ASN A 275 8.62 -1.62 -19.65
N GLY A 276 8.92 -1.17 -18.43
CA GLY A 276 9.68 0.07 -18.19
C GLY A 276 8.89 1.37 -18.31
N SER A 277 7.58 1.31 -18.59
CA SER A 277 6.69 2.47 -18.65
C SER A 277 5.78 2.49 -17.42
N ARG A 278 5.75 3.61 -16.70
CA ARG A 278 4.78 3.87 -15.63
C ARG A 278 3.61 4.65 -16.20
N GLU A 279 2.41 4.20 -15.89
CA GLU A 279 1.17 4.85 -16.32
C GLU A 279 0.25 5.06 -15.12
N LEU A 280 -0.50 6.14 -15.15
CA LEU A 280 -1.52 6.48 -14.15
C LEU A 280 -2.86 6.70 -14.86
N ASN A 281 -3.88 5.97 -14.45
CA ASN A 281 -5.24 6.18 -14.95
C ASN A 281 -5.85 7.49 -14.43
N VAL A 282 -6.80 8.05 -15.17
CA VAL A 282 -7.57 9.22 -14.72
C VAL A 282 -8.18 8.97 -13.33
N ARG A 283 -8.14 10.00 -12.47
CA ARG A 283 -8.62 9.93 -11.08
C ARG A 283 -10.10 10.28 -10.90
N ASP A 284 -10.76 10.80 -11.95
CA ASP A 284 -12.19 11.08 -11.93
C ASP A 284 -12.99 9.84 -12.40
N THR A 285 -13.85 9.32 -11.54
CA THR A 285 -14.60 8.08 -11.78
C THR A 285 -15.52 8.16 -12.98
N LYS A 286 -16.19 9.30 -13.22
CA LYS A 286 -17.10 9.46 -14.36
C LYS A 286 -16.35 9.50 -15.68
N LEU A 287 -15.21 10.20 -15.70
CA LEU A 287 -14.29 10.26 -16.83
C LEU A 287 -13.69 8.88 -17.11
N TYR A 288 -13.26 8.15 -16.08
CA TYR A 288 -12.76 6.78 -16.21
C TYR A 288 -13.82 5.87 -16.87
N ILE A 289 -15.04 5.85 -16.32
CA ILE A 289 -16.15 5.04 -16.85
C ILE A 289 -16.40 5.38 -18.32
N ARG A 290 -16.56 6.66 -18.65
CA ARG A 290 -16.84 7.10 -20.02
C ARG A 290 -15.74 6.70 -21.00
N LYS A 291 -14.47 6.86 -20.62
CA LYS A 291 -13.33 6.48 -21.46
C LYS A 291 -13.26 4.97 -21.67
N ALA A 292 -13.31 4.20 -20.59
CA ALA A 292 -13.22 2.74 -20.64
C ALA A 292 -14.34 2.12 -21.48
N LEU A 293 -15.60 2.53 -21.24
CA LEU A 293 -16.75 2.02 -22.00
C LEU A 293 -16.78 2.53 -23.45
N GLY A 294 -16.18 3.70 -23.71
CA GLY A 294 -16.02 4.25 -25.06
C GLY A 294 -14.86 3.63 -25.86
N GLY A 295 -14.05 2.75 -25.25
CA GLY A 295 -12.83 2.21 -25.88
C GLY A 295 -11.71 3.25 -26.06
N GLU A 296 -11.75 4.35 -25.29
CA GLU A 296 -10.70 5.36 -25.26
C GLU A 296 -9.58 4.98 -24.26
N ASP A 297 -8.38 5.55 -24.46
CA ASP A 297 -7.29 5.44 -23.47
C ASP A 297 -7.70 6.09 -22.13
N VAL A 298 -7.65 5.31 -21.05
CA VAL A 298 -7.94 5.72 -19.66
C VAL A 298 -6.73 6.34 -18.96
N THR A 299 -5.56 6.28 -19.59
CA THR A 299 -4.29 6.82 -19.08
C THR A 299 -4.33 8.34 -19.04
N PHE A 300 -4.06 8.91 -17.87
CA PHE A 300 -3.88 10.35 -17.66
C PHE A 300 -2.42 10.76 -17.85
N GLN A 301 -1.48 9.97 -17.32
CA GLN A 301 -0.06 10.25 -17.36
C GLN A 301 0.71 8.98 -17.72
N ARG A 302 1.77 9.12 -18.53
CA ARG A 302 2.70 8.06 -18.91
C ARG A 302 4.12 8.61 -18.83
N GLU A 303 5.03 7.85 -18.22
CA GLU A 303 6.45 8.18 -18.15
C GLU A 303 7.32 6.94 -18.38
N THR A 304 8.48 7.17 -19.00
CA THR A 304 9.56 6.19 -19.12
C THR A 304 10.82 6.87 -18.65
N LEU A 305 11.42 6.37 -17.56
CA LEU A 305 12.65 6.93 -17.02
C LEU A 305 13.87 6.47 -17.81
N GLU A 306 14.83 7.37 -17.98
CA GLU A 306 16.16 7.03 -18.49
C GLU A 306 16.85 6.01 -17.56
N PRO A 307 17.75 5.16 -18.08
CA PRO A 307 18.34 4.04 -17.31
C PRO A 307 18.92 4.45 -15.95
N ARG A 308 19.63 5.59 -15.88
CA ARG A 308 20.21 6.10 -14.63
C ARG A 308 19.14 6.55 -13.64
N ALA A 309 18.14 7.32 -14.08
CA ALA A 309 17.05 7.79 -13.23
C ALA A 309 16.23 6.60 -12.67
N ARG A 310 15.96 5.59 -13.50
CA ARG A 310 15.32 4.33 -13.06
C ARG A 310 16.16 3.60 -12.01
N ALA A 311 17.49 3.60 -12.14
CA ALA A 311 18.37 2.98 -11.16
C ALA A 311 18.31 3.71 -9.81
N PHE A 312 18.25 5.04 -9.79
CA PHE A 312 18.03 5.82 -8.57
C PHE A 312 16.66 5.56 -7.94
N GLU A 313 15.61 5.44 -8.76
CA GLU A 313 14.29 5.07 -8.26
C GLU A 313 14.28 3.66 -7.65
N THR A 314 14.96 2.71 -8.29
CA THR A 314 15.13 1.35 -7.77
C THR A 314 15.89 1.36 -6.45
N LEU A 315 16.92 2.19 -6.34
CA LEU A 315 17.68 2.38 -5.10
C LEU A 315 16.76 2.95 -3.99
N ALA A 316 16.03 4.03 -4.29
CA ALA A 316 15.13 4.70 -3.36
C ALA A 316 14.01 3.79 -2.84
N THR A 317 13.43 2.96 -3.71
CA THR A 317 12.37 2.01 -3.35
C THR A 317 12.92 0.81 -2.57
N GLN A 318 14.03 0.21 -3.01
CA GLN A 318 14.61 -0.95 -2.32
C GLN A 318 15.19 -0.63 -0.94
N LEU A 319 15.71 0.59 -0.74
CA LEU A 319 16.25 1.01 0.56
C LEU A 319 15.20 0.97 1.68
N ARG A 320 13.90 1.12 1.35
CA ARG A 320 12.78 1.05 2.29
C ARG A 320 12.54 -0.35 2.86
N ARG A 321 13.14 -1.39 2.26
CA ARG A 321 13.01 -2.78 2.70
C ARG A 321 13.98 -3.06 3.85
N ALA A 322 13.56 -3.83 4.83
CA ALA A 322 14.45 -4.25 5.93
C ALA A 322 15.60 -5.14 5.45
N ASP A 323 15.38 -5.90 4.38
CA ASP A 323 16.42 -6.66 3.69
C ASP A 323 17.46 -5.78 2.97
N GLY A 324 17.12 -4.50 2.77
CA GLY A 324 17.90 -3.49 2.07
C GLY A 324 18.15 -3.81 0.61
N ILE A 325 19.24 -3.25 0.09
CA ILE A 325 19.68 -3.40 -1.29
C ILE A 325 20.79 -4.45 -1.32
N ASP A 326 20.59 -5.51 -2.10
CA ASP A 326 21.62 -6.49 -2.41
C ASP A 326 22.32 -6.08 -3.72
N ARG A 327 23.65 -5.89 -3.68
CA ARG A 327 24.42 -5.34 -4.80
C ARG A 327 24.31 -6.19 -6.07
N VAL A 328 24.23 -7.52 -5.94
CA VAL A 328 24.23 -8.42 -7.10
C VAL A 328 22.89 -8.36 -7.86
N PRO A 329 21.72 -8.59 -7.21
CA PRO A 329 20.42 -8.37 -7.83
C PRO A 329 20.22 -6.93 -8.31
N PHE A 330 20.67 -5.92 -7.55
CA PHE A 330 20.56 -4.52 -7.95
C PHE A 330 21.27 -4.25 -9.28
N ARG A 331 22.51 -4.73 -9.42
CA ARG A 331 23.27 -4.61 -10.67
C ARG A 331 22.64 -5.37 -11.81
N ALA A 332 22.07 -6.55 -11.55
CA ALA A 332 21.36 -7.34 -12.57
C ALA A 332 20.08 -6.64 -13.05
N GLN A 333 19.33 -6.00 -12.14
CA GLN A 333 18.08 -5.29 -12.45
C GLN A 333 18.32 -3.94 -13.14
N THR A 334 19.32 -3.19 -12.70
CA THR A 334 19.52 -1.80 -13.14
C THR A 334 20.61 -1.65 -14.21
N GLY A 335 21.59 -2.55 -14.22
CA GLY A 335 22.83 -2.41 -15.00
C GLY A 335 23.91 -1.55 -14.33
N PHE A 336 23.64 -0.96 -13.16
CA PHE A 336 24.55 -0.07 -12.44
C PHE A 336 25.13 -0.73 -11.20
N ASP A 337 26.39 -0.37 -10.90
CA ASP A 337 26.99 -0.67 -9.59
C ASP A 337 26.43 0.31 -8.54
N LEU A 338 26.04 -0.21 -7.37
CA LEU A 338 25.38 0.59 -6.33
C LEU A 338 26.28 1.70 -5.80
N ASP A 339 27.53 1.36 -5.49
CA ASP A 339 28.49 2.29 -4.88
C ASP A 339 28.94 3.37 -5.86
N ALA A 340 29.03 3.03 -7.15
CA ALA A 340 29.33 4.00 -8.20
C ALA A 340 28.12 4.87 -8.60
N LEU A 341 26.89 4.40 -8.36
CA LEU A 341 25.68 5.13 -8.72
C LEU A 341 25.44 6.34 -7.79
N ALA A 342 25.57 6.12 -6.47
CA ALA A 342 25.28 7.09 -5.42
C ALA A 342 26.40 7.17 -4.35
N PRO A 343 27.67 7.41 -4.73
CA PRO A 343 28.79 7.40 -3.81
C PRO A 343 28.66 8.41 -2.68
N VAL A 344 28.10 9.61 -2.94
CA VAL A 344 28.04 10.68 -1.96
C VAL A 344 26.98 10.39 -0.91
N ALA A 345 25.75 10.09 -1.33
CA ALA A 345 24.66 9.77 -0.42
C ALA A 345 24.97 8.53 0.44
N LEU A 346 25.54 7.48 -0.14
CA LEU A 346 25.89 6.27 0.62
C LEU A 346 27.00 6.51 1.65
N ALA A 347 28.00 7.35 1.33
CA ALA A 347 29.01 7.76 2.32
C ALA A 347 28.38 8.55 3.46
N LEU A 348 27.57 9.56 3.14
CA LEU A 348 26.84 10.36 4.12
C LEU A 348 25.98 9.48 5.05
N PHE A 349 25.24 8.53 4.48
CA PHE A 349 24.38 7.64 5.26
C PHE A 349 25.17 6.73 6.20
N ARG A 350 26.34 6.25 5.80
CA ARG A 350 27.21 5.47 6.68
C ARG A 350 27.77 6.31 7.81
N ASP A 351 28.27 7.50 7.50
CA ASP A 351 28.90 8.40 8.47
C ASP A 351 27.90 8.87 9.55
N HIS A 352 26.62 9.02 9.18
CA HIS A 352 25.54 9.37 10.10
C HIS A 352 24.83 8.16 10.73
N GLY A 353 25.26 6.93 10.43
CA GLY A 353 24.64 5.70 10.97
C GLY A 353 23.19 5.48 10.51
N ILE A 354 22.83 6.01 9.34
CA ILE A 354 21.52 5.82 8.69
C ILE A 354 21.46 4.44 8.05
N VAL A 355 22.58 3.93 7.51
CA VAL A 355 22.67 2.59 6.94
C VAL A 355 23.77 1.75 7.60
N THR A 356 23.57 0.45 7.65
CA THR A 356 24.64 -0.54 7.80
C THR A 356 25.02 -1.10 6.44
N ASP A 357 26.30 -1.34 6.24
CA ASP A 357 26.86 -1.95 5.02
C ASP A 357 27.74 -3.14 5.41
N ASP A 358 27.35 -4.35 4.98
CA ASP A 358 28.09 -5.59 5.23
C ASP A 358 29.00 -5.99 4.05
N GLY A 359 29.17 -5.11 3.06
CA GLY A 359 29.89 -5.36 1.82
C GLY A 359 29.05 -6.08 0.76
N HIS A 360 28.01 -6.80 1.14
CA HIS A 360 27.06 -7.44 0.23
C HIS A 360 25.75 -6.65 0.11
N ARG A 361 25.26 -6.13 1.23
CA ARG A 361 24.01 -5.38 1.33
C ARG A 361 24.15 -4.08 2.09
N VAL A 362 23.35 -3.10 1.66
CA VAL A 362 23.13 -1.83 2.35
C VAL A 362 21.71 -1.83 2.91
N ARG A 363 21.55 -1.62 4.22
CA ARG A 363 20.25 -1.66 4.92
C ARG A 363 20.08 -0.46 5.81
N LEU A 364 18.86 0.06 5.93
CA LEU A 364 18.54 1.08 6.92
C LEU A 364 18.76 0.52 8.34
N THR A 365 19.43 1.29 9.18
CA THR A 365 19.48 1.03 10.62
C THR A 365 18.11 1.33 11.25
N ARG A 366 17.93 1.03 12.54
CA ARG A 366 16.74 1.48 13.27
C ARG A 366 16.54 3.00 13.10
N ARG A 367 17.60 3.78 13.30
CA ARG A 367 17.58 5.23 13.08
C ARG A 367 17.26 5.57 11.63
N GLY A 368 17.84 4.84 10.67
CA GLY A 368 17.59 5.05 9.26
C GLY A 368 16.13 4.90 8.85
N LYS A 369 15.42 3.93 9.44
CA LYS A 369 13.98 3.75 9.21
C LYS A 369 13.16 4.97 9.62
N CYS A 370 13.51 5.62 10.73
CA CYS A 370 12.85 6.83 11.22
C CYS A 370 13.02 8.05 10.31
N VAL A 371 14.03 8.05 9.42
CA VAL A 371 14.34 9.16 8.51
C VAL A 371 14.40 8.71 7.05
N ALA A 372 13.70 7.61 6.72
CA ALA A 372 13.78 6.99 5.41
C ALA A 372 13.36 7.93 4.28
N ASP A 373 12.36 8.77 4.48
CA ASP A 373 11.92 9.74 3.48
C ASP A 373 12.98 10.82 3.21
N ALA A 374 13.66 11.30 4.26
CA ALA A 374 14.76 12.25 4.12
C ALA A 374 15.97 11.61 3.41
N ALA A 375 16.29 10.35 3.73
CA ALA A 375 17.35 9.60 3.04
C ALA A 375 17.01 9.40 1.55
N VAL A 376 15.76 9.09 1.22
CA VAL A 376 15.30 8.99 -0.18
C VAL A 376 15.38 10.34 -0.89
N ALA A 377 14.97 11.44 -0.25
CA ALA A 377 15.09 12.77 -0.83
C ALA A 377 16.55 13.14 -1.14
N GLU A 378 17.49 12.77 -0.27
CA GLU A 378 18.92 13.00 -0.49
C GLU A 378 19.46 12.22 -1.69
N LEU A 379 19.02 10.97 -1.88
CA LEU A 379 19.37 10.17 -3.06
C LEU A 379 18.88 10.82 -4.36
N LEU A 380 17.71 11.45 -4.33
CA LEU A 380 17.15 12.12 -5.51
C LEU A 380 17.92 13.40 -5.87
N LYS A 381 18.47 14.14 -4.88
CA LYS A 381 19.36 15.26 -5.16
C LYS A 381 20.61 14.83 -5.94
N GLU A 382 21.19 13.68 -5.58
CA GLU A 382 22.34 13.11 -6.30
C GLU A 382 21.97 12.62 -7.71
N SER A 383 20.76 12.09 -7.88
CA SER A 383 20.23 11.79 -9.21
C SER A 383 20.19 13.03 -10.12
N ASP A 384 19.76 14.17 -9.56
CA ASP A 384 19.57 15.42 -10.29
C ASP A 384 20.87 16.24 -10.44
N GLY A 385 21.98 15.76 -9.88
CA GLY A 385 23.27 16.47 -9.88
C GLY A 385 23.28 17.69 -8.96
N LEU A 386 22.38 17.75 -7.98
CA LEU A 386 22.22 18.84 -7.00
C LEU A 386 22.96 18.55 -5.69
N VAL A 387 24.09 17.84 -5.76
CA VAL A 387 24.93 17.55 -4.59
C VAL A 387 25.88 18.72 -4.39
N ASP A 388 25.64 19.52 -3.36
CA ASP A 388 26.58 20.55 -2.87
C ASP A 388 27.51 19.99 -1.80
#